data_AF-A0A4R0MIP2-F1
#
_entry.id   AF-A0A4R0MIP2-F1
#
_cell.length_a   1.000
_cell.length_b   1.000
_cell.length_c   1.000
_cell.angle_alpha   90.00
_cell.angle_beta   90.00
_cell.angle_gamma   90.00
#
_symmetry.space_group_name_H-M   'P 1'
#
loop_
_entity.id
_entity.type
_entity.pdbx_description
1 polymer ?
#
loop_
_entity_poly.entity_id
_entity_poly.type
_entity_poly.pdbx_seq_one_letter_code
_entity_poly.pdbx_strand_id
1 'polypeptide(L)'
;MQPIITKRINRNLLSNAIKFTPNLGEVHVLSEQIKDESSPKEFISITVVDHGIGMDNTTLENLFTIDNKSIALGTNNETGTGLGLVLCKEFIEKHGGSIQVQSAKNKGSKFTVSLPV
;
A
#
# COMPACT_ATOMS: atom_id res chain seq x y z
N MET A 1 -17.31 -2.86 8.08
CA MET A 1 -16.34 -3.26 7.03
C MET A 1 -16.43 -4.74 6.62
N GLN A 2 -16.25 -5.12 5.34
CA GLN A 2 -16.24 -6.52 4.88
C GLN A 2 -14.87 -7.21 5.13
N PRO A 3 -14.77 -8.25 5.99
CA PRO A 3 -13.47 -8.83 6.40
C PRO A 3 -12.59 -9.36 5.26
N ILE A 4 -13.21 -9.84 4.19
CA ILE A 4 -12.51 -10.41 3.03
C ILE A 4 -11.68 -9.35 2.30
N ILE A 5 -12.20 -8.13 2.21
CA ILE A 5 -11.59 -7.04 1.44
C ILE A 5 -10.37 -6.50 2.18
N THR A 6 -10.52 -6.21 3.47
CA THR A 6 -9.43 -5.76 4.34
C THR A 6 -8.30 -6.77 4.39
N LYS A 7 -8.63 -8.07 4.46
CA LYS A 7 -7.63 -9.15 4.40
C LYS A 7 -6.84 -9.14 3.09
N ARG A 8 -7.50 -8.90 1.95
CA ARG A 8 -6.83 -8.83 0.63
C ARG A 8 -5.91 -7.62 0.52
N ILE A 9 -6.37 -6.45 0.95
CA ILE A 9 -5.59 -5.21 0.97
C ILE A 9 -4.34 -5.40 1.84
N ASN A 10 -4.51 -5.82 3.09
CA ASN A 10 -3.40 -5.98 4.03
C ASN A 10 -2.38 -7.02 3.54
N ARG A 11 -2.84 -8.14 2.98
CA ARG A 11 -1.94 -9.14 2.40
C ARG A 11 -1.12 -8.56 1.25
N ASN A 12 -1.73 -7.75 0.38
CA ASN A 12 -1.01 -7.17 -0.75
C ASN A 12 0.04 -6.16 -0.28
N LEU A 13 -0.32 -5.24 0.61
CA LEU A 13 0.60 -4.24 1.14
C LEU A 13 1.76 -4.89 1.89
N LEU A 14 1.48 -5.84 2.78
CA LEU A 14 2.51 -6.54 3.53
C LEU A 14 3.41 -7.38 2.61
N SER A 15 2.83 -8.03 1.60
CA SER A 15 3.61 -8.79 0.62
C SER A 15 4.55 -7.89 -0.17
N ASN A 16 4.11 -6.70 -0.57
CA ASN A 16 4.98 -5.74 -1.27
C ASN A 16 6.08 -5.22 -0.33
N ALA A 17 5.74 -4.85 0.89
CA ALA A 17 6.70 -4.39 1.89
C ALA A 17 7.81 -5.43 2.12
N ILE A 18 7.46 -6.70 2.33
CA ILE A 18 8.43 -7.79 2.50
C ILE A 18 9.24 -7.99 1.22
N LYS A 19 8.57 -8.06 0.07
CA LYS A 19 9.21 -8.32 -1.24
C LYS A 19 10.25 -7.26 -1.61
N PHE A 20 10.04 -6.00 -1.24
CA PHE A 20 10.90 -4.88 -1.63
C PHE A 20 11.85 -4.44 -0.51
N THR A 21 11.82 -5.12 0.64
CA THR A 21 12.75 -4.92 1.75
C THR A 21 13.87 -5.95 1.72
N PRO A 22 15.15 -5.51 1.75
CA PRO A 22 16.28 -6.43 1.83
C PRO A 22 16.22 -7.35 3.05
N ASN A 23 16.97 -8.45 3.01
CA ASN A 23 17.11 -9.35 4.15
C ASN A 23 17.58 -8.56 5.39
N LEU A 24 17.02 -8.91 6.56
CA LEU A 24 17.24 -8.21 7.84
C LEU A 24 16.68 -6.78 7.91
N GLY A 25 15.96 -6.31 6.88
CA GLY A 25 15.22 -5.06 6.95
C GLY A 25 13.91 -5.18 7.75
N GLU A 26 13.34 -4.03 8.07
CA GLU A 26 12.17 -3.94 8.93
C GLU A 26 10.93 -3.47 8.17
N VAL A 27 9.79 -4.07 8.51
CA VAL A 27 8.46 -3.63 8.07
C VAL A 27 7.63 -3.32 9.32
N HIS A 28 7.11 -2.10 9.39
CA HIS A 28 6.27 -1.61 10.48
C HIS A 28 4.81 -1.55 10.03
N VAL A 29 3.91 -2.05 10.86
CA VAL A 29 2.46 -1.96 10.63
C VAL A 29 1.83 -1.19 11.78
N LEU A 30 1.19 -0.08 11.48
CA LEU A 30 0.50 0.77 12.44
C LEU A 30 -0.98 0.81 12.12
N SER A 31 -1.81 0.98 13.15
CA SER A 31 -3.23 1.21 12.98
C SER A 31 -3.72 2.26 13.97
N GLU A 32 -4.56 3.17 13.51
CA GLU A 32 -5.18 4.19 14.34
C GLU A 32 -6.62 4.44 13.90
N GLN A 33 -7.48 4.74 14.87
CA GLN A 33 -8.83 5.21 14.59
C GLN A 33 -8.78 6.72 14.35
N ILE A 34 -9.30 7.16 13.22
CA ILE A 34 -9.36 8.58 12.85
C ILE A 34 -10.82 9.00 12.72
N LYS A 35 -11.09 10.25 13.08
CA LYS A 35 -12.42 10.87 12.92
C LYS A 35 -12.37 11.83 11.76
N ASP A 36 -13.42 11.84 10.97
CA ASP A 36 -13.64 12.90 10.00
C ASP A 36 -14.19 14.13 10.72
N GLU A 37 -13.45 15.24 10.76
CA GLU A 37 -13.93 16.46 11.44
C GLU A 37 -15.21 17.03 10.78
N SER A 38 -15.45 16.68 9.51
CA SER A 38 -16.59 17.15 8.73
C SER A 38 -17.76 16.15 8.68
N SER A 39 -17.64 14.96 9.29
CA SER A 39 -18.73 13.99 9.31
C SER A 39 -18.70 13.09 10.56
N PRO A 40 -19.84 12.52 10.99
CA PRO A 40 -19.84 11.57 12.11
C PRO A 40 -19.17 10.23 11.77
N LYS A 41 -18.58 10.07 10.58
CA LYS A 41 -17.96 8.82 10.16
C LYS A 41 -16.62 8.63 10.86
N GLU A 42 -16.44 7.43 11.37
CA GLU A 42 -15.16 6.96 11.89
C GLU A 42 -14.47 6.13 10.82
N PHE A 43 -13.15 6.23 10.78
CA PHE A 43 -12.32 5.45 9.89
C PHE A 43 -11.25 4.74 10.71
N ILE A 44 -10.80 3.60 10.20
CA ILE A 44 -9.55 2.98 10.64
C ILE A 44 -8.50 3.28 9.57
N SER A 45 -7.37 3.83 10.00
CA SER A 45 -6.18 3.98 9.17
C SER A 45 -5.21 2.84 9.46
N ILE A 46 -4.66 2.24 8.41
CA ILE A 46 -3.63 1.21 8.48
C ILE A 46 -2.43 1.71 7.67
N THR A 47 -1.29 1.82 8.33
CA THR A 47 -0.03 2.23 7.70
C THR A 47 0.93 1.06 7.66
N VAL A 48 1.46 0.77 6.48
CA VAL A 48 2.58 -0.18 6.28
C VAL A 48 3.80 0.63 5.84
N VAL A 49 4.88 0.56 6.62
CA VAL A 49 6.15 1.22 6.35
C VAL A 49 7.21 0.16 6.13
N ASP A 50 7.92 0.26 5.01
CA ASP A 50 9.10 -0.53 4.71
C ASP A 50 10.33 0.38 4.57
N HIS A 51 11.52 -0.16 4.83
CA HIS A 51 12.81 0.52 4.60
C HIS A 51 13.53 -0.10 3.39
N GLY A 52 12.75 -0.46 2.37
CA GLY A 52 13.23 -1.15 1.18
C GLY A 52 13.85 -0.25 0.11
N ILE A 53 13.86 -0.75 -1.12
CA ILE A 53 14.45 -0.06 -2.28
C ILE A 53 13.71 1.22 -2.66
N GLY A 54 12.47 1.40 -2.19
CA GLY A 54 11.61 2.53 -2.53
C GLY A 54 11.33 2.66 -4.04
N MET A 55 10.77 3.80 -4.42
CA MET A 55 10.38 4.12 -5.79
C MET A 55 10.96 5.49 -6.21
N ASP A 56 11.28 5.64 -7.49
CA ASP A 56 11.50 6.96 -8.07
C ASP A 56 10.16 7.66 -8.40
N ASN A 57 10.22 8.95 -8.73
CA ASN A 57 9.02 9.76 -8.98
C ASN A 57 8.19 9.17 -10.13
N THR A 58 8.84 8.74 -11.22
CA THR A 58 8.16 8.15 -12.37
C THR A 58 7.39 6.89 -11.98
N THR A 59 8.00 6.00 -11.20
CA THR A 59 7.35 4.78 -10.70
C THR A 59 6.20 5.12 -9.76
N LEU A 60 6.40 6.08 -8.85
CA LEU A 60 5.40 6.51 -7.87
C LEU A 60 4.17 7.13 -8.54
N GLU A 61 4.35 7.99 -9.54
CA GLU A 61 3.27 8.62 -10.31
C GLU A 61 2.45 7.58 -11.10
N ASN A 62 3.10 6.50 -11.53
CA ASN A 62 2.48 5.43 -12.31
C ASN A 62 2.02 4.24 -11.47
N LEU A 63 2.14 4.29 -10.14
CA LEU A 63 1.95 3.13 -9.26
C LEU A 63 0.57 2.46 -9.37
N PHE A 64 -0.45 3.24 -9.72
CA PHE A 64 -1.84 2.78 -9.85
C PHE A 64 -2.35 2.79 -11.29
N THR A 65 -1.48 2.90 -12.30
CA THR A 65 -1.88 2.85 -13.72
C THR A 65 -1.72 1.42 -14.27
N ILE A 66 -2.67 1.00 -15.11
CA ILE A 66 -2.68 -0.36 -15.69
C ILE A 66 -1.73 -0.45 -16.90
N ASP A 67 -1.54 0.66 -17.60
CA ASP A 67 -0.84 0.70 -18.90
C ASP A 67 0.69 0.62 -18.76
N ASN A 68 1.24 1.02 -17.61
CA ASN A 68 2.66 0.89 -17.30
C ASN A 68 2.94 -0.39 -16.51
N LYS A 69 2.87 -1.54 -17.19
CA LYS A 69 3.25 -2.87 -16.66
C LYS A 69 4.78 -3.00 -16.44
N SER A 70 5.44 -2.02 -15.81
CA SER A 70 6.79 -2.22 -15.33
C SER A 70 6.74 -3.14 -14.10
N ILE A 71 6.90 -4.44 -14.32
CA ILE A 71 6.99 -5.41 -13.24
C ILE A 71 8.33 -5.19 -12.55
N ALA A 72 8.32 -4.50 -11.41
CA ALA A 72 9.50 -4.40 -10.56
C ALA A 72 9.82 -5.77 -9.94
N LEU A 73 11.06 -6.21 -10.12
CA LEU A 73 11.61 -7.34 -9.40
C LEU A 73 11.75 -6.98 -7.91
N GLY A 74 11.42 -7.92 -7.04
CA GLY A 74 11.67 -7.78 -5.61
C GLY A 74 13.16 -7.80 -5.29
N THR A 75 13.51 -7.56 -4.03
CA THR A 75 14.91 -7.53 -3.58
C THR A 75 15.62 -8.87 -3.72
N ASN A 76 14.87 -9.98 -3.83
CA ASN A 76 15.40 -11.31 -4.13
C ASN A 76 14.85 -11.85 -5.46
N ASN A 77 14.63 -10.97 -6.45
CA ASN A 77 14.13 -11.30 -7.80
C ASN A 77 12.71 -11.88 -7.86
N GLU A 78 11.87 -11.60 -6.86
CA GLU A 78 10.48 -12.03 -6.87
C GLU A 78 9.69 -11.29 -7.97
N THR A 79 8.92 -12.04 -8.75
CA THR A 79 8.04 -11.48 -9.79
C THR A 79 6.62 -11.25 -9.25
N GLY A 80 5.93 -10.26 -9.78
CA GLY A 80 4.53 -9.96 -9.45
C GLY A 80 3.72 -9.64 -10.70
N THR A 81 2.40 -9.63 -10.60
CA THR A 81 1.52 -9.35 -11.74
C THR A 81 1.36 -7.86 -12.05
N GLY A 82 1.80 -6.98 -11.14
CA GLY A 82 1.55 -5.53 -11.21
C GLY A 82 0.11 -5.11 -10.89
N LEU A 83 -0.83 -6.05 -10.79
CA LEU A 83 -2.26 -5.75 -10.62
C LEU A 83 -2.70 -5.56 -9.16
N GLY A 84 -1.88 -6.02 -8.21
CA GLY A 84 -2.27 -6.07 -6.79
C GLY A 84 -2.64 -4.71 -6.20
N LEU A 85 -1.80 -3.69 -6.40
CA LEU A 85 -2.04 -2.35 -5.87
C LEU A 85 -3.19 -1.63 -6.59
N VAL A 86 -3.34 -1.84 -7.89
CA VAL A 86 -4.47 -1.30 -8.67
C VAL A 86 -5.80 -1.83 -8.11
N LEU A 87 -5.90 -3.15 -7.89
CA LEU A 87 -7.09 -3.76 -7.30
C LEU A 87 -7.33 -3.27 -5.86
N CYS A 88 -6.27 -3.09 -5.07
CA CYS A 88 -6.40 -2.54 -3.72
C CYS A 88 -7.00 -1.13 -3.77
N LYS A 89 -6.48 -0.24 -4.63
CA LYS A 89 -7.01 1.11 -4.81
C LYS A 89 -8.49 1.08 -5.19
N GLU A 90 -8.86 0.28 -6.19
CA GLU A 90 -10.26 0.17 -6.62
C GLU A 90 -11.18 -0.32 -5.50
N PHE A 91 -10.77 -1.33 -4.73
CA PHE A 91 -11.56 -1.81 -3.59
C PHE A 91 -11.68 -0.76 -2.49
N ILE A 92 -10.59 -0.06 -2.17
CA ILE A 92 -10.59 0.97 -1.13
C ILE A 92 -11.53 2.12 -1.51
N GLU A 93 -11.41 2.64 -2.74
CA GLU A 93 -12.25 3.74 -3.24
C GLU A 93 -13.72 3.33 -3.32
N LYS A 94 -14.03 2.10 -3.79
CA LYS A 94 -15.40 1.57 -3.81
C LYS A 94 -16.03 1.47 -2.42
N HIS A 95 -15.24 1.39 -1.36
CA HIS A 95 -15.71 1.36 0.02
C HIS A 95 -15.66 2.72 0.70
N GLY A 96 -15.47 3.81 -0.06
CA GLY A 96 -15.41 5.16 0.47
C GLY A 96 -14.16 5.44 1.30
N GLY A 97 -13.12 4.64 1.12
CA GLY A 97 -11.81 4.85 1.73
C GLY A 97 -10.83 5.58 0.82
N SER A 98 -9.60 5.69 1.29
CA SER A 98 -8.49 6.29 0.53
C SER A 98 -7.19 5.50 0.73
N ILE A 99 -6.30 5.59 -0.26
CA ILE A 99 -4.93 5.07 -0.18
C ILE A 99 -3.95 6.19 -0.52
N GLN A 100 -2.92 6.34 0.29
CA GLN A 100 -1.84 7.31 0.12
C GLN A 100 -0.50 6.58 0.14
N VAL A 101 0.43 7.05 -0.70
CA VAL A 101 1.77 6.48 -0.80
C VAL A 101 2.81 7.58 -0.74
N GLN A 102 3.80 7.37 0.10
CA GLN A 102 5.03 8.16 0.17
C GLN A 102 6.19 7.19 -0.07
N SER A 103 7.09 7.51 -0.97
CA SER A 103 8.24 6.65 -1.25
C SER A 103 9.39 7.49 -1.80
N ALA A 104 10.61 7.04 -1.52
CA ALA A 104 11.80 7.60 -2.14
C ALA A 104 12.81 6.49 -2.36
N LYS A 105 13.50 6.55 -3.51
CA LYS A 105 14.54 5.58 -3.88
C LYS A 105 15.56 5.40 -2.75
N ASN A 106 15.79 4.15 -2.37
CA ASN A 106 16.65 3.69 -1.27
C ASN A 106 16.27 4.18 0.14
N LYS A 107 15.04 4.68 0.33
CA LYS A 107 14.51 5.09 1.64
C LYS A 107 13.28 4.28 2.07
N GLY A 108 12.84 3.34 1.23
CA GLY A 108 11.63 2.57 1.43
C GLY A 108 10.35 3.30 1.06
N SER A 109 9.22 2.75 1.51
CA SER A 109 7.88 3.25 1.20
C SER A 109 6.95 3.21 2.40
N LYS A 110 5.98 4.13 2.42
CA LYS A 110 4.90 4.21 3.39
C LYS A 110 3.58 4.21 2.64
N PHE A 111 2.81 3.13 2.81
CA PHE A 111 1.45 2.99 2.33
C PHE A 111 0.49 3.25 3.49
N THR A 112 -0.48 4.16 3.31
CA THR A 112 -1.51 4.44 4.30
C THR A 112 -2.87 4.22 3.67
N VAL A 113 -3.68 3.34 4.25
CA VAL A 113 -5.04 3.04 3.80
C VAL A 113 -6.01 3.44 4.90
N SER A 114 -7.01 4.25 4.55
CA SER A 114 -8.08 4.63 5.47
C SER A 114 -9.40 4.09 4.95
N LEU A 115 -10.17 3.42 5.80
CA LEU A 115 -11.46 2.83 5.45
C LEU A 115 -12.52 3.17 6.52
N PRO A 116 -13.77 3.48 6.12
CA PRO A 116 -14.87 3.67 7.07
C PRO A 116 -15.12 2.42 7.91
N VAL A 117 -15.43 2.60 9.20
CA VAL A 117 -15.74 1.51 10.15
C VAL A 117 -17.19 1.07 10.04
#